data_AF-A0A3C0IB59-F1
#
_entry.id   AF-A0A3C0IB59-F1
#
_cell.length_a   1.000
_cell.length_b   1.000
_cell.length_c   1.000
_cell.angle_alpha   90.00
_cell.angle_beta   90.00
_cell.angle_gamma   90.00
#
_symmetry.space_group_name_H-M   'P 1'
#
loop_
_entity.id
_entity.type
_entity.pdbx_description
1 polymer ?
#
loop_
_entity_poly.entity_id
_entity_poly.type
_entity_poly.pdbx_seq_one_letter_code
_entity_poly.pdbx_strand_id
1 'polypeptide(L)' 'MKDWLKANAQASDYALIQGNFGLAFILVNFCRAIGLIPVYSTTERQSVEVKQADGSVITQRIFKHKLFRKY' A
#
# COMPACT_ATOMS: atom_id res chain seq x y z
N MET A 1 3.66 -19.46 1.38
CA MET A 1 4.02 -18.03 1.23
C MET A 1 5.38 -17.69 1.85
N LYS A 2 5.62 -17.96 3.14
CA LYS A 2 6.94 -17.73 3.77
C LYS A 2 8.07 -18.52 3.10
N ASP A 3 7.81 -19.78 2.77
CA ASP A 3 8.81 -20.64 2.10
C ASP A 3 9.06 -20.20 0.66
N TRP A 4 8.01 -19.76 -0.03
CA TRP A 4 8.13 -19.17 -1.35
C TRP A 4 9.00 -17.90 -1.32
N LEU A 5 8.80 -17.00 -0.34
CA LEU A 5 9.65 -15.82 -0.16
C LEU A 5 11.12 -16.21 0.09
N LYS A 6 11.37 -17.21 0.94
CA LYS A 6 12.75 -17.68 1.20
C LYS A 6 13.42 -18.28 -0.04
N ALA A 7 12.66 -18.97 -0.88
CA ALA A 7 13.17 -19.62 -2.08
C ALA A 7 13.41 -18.63 -3.24
N ASN A 8 12.73 -17.48 -3.24
CA ASN A 8 12.69 -16.57 -4.38
C ASN A 8 13.20 -15.16 -4.11
N ALA A 9 13.47 -14.79 -2.87
CA ALA A 9 13.93 -13.45 -2.50
C ALA A 9 15.33 -13.48 -1.88
N GLN A 10 16.10 -12.43 -2.14
CA GLN A 10 17.43 -12.21 -1.59
C GLN A 10 17.40 -11.09 -0.56
N ALA A 11 18.36 -11.09 0.36
CA ALA A 11 18.49 -10.02 1.34
C ALA A 11 18.60 -8.66 0.61
N SER A 12 17.92 -7.65 1.16
CA SER A 12 17.75 -6.30 0.60
C SER A 12 16.72 -6.15 -0.53
N ASP A 13 16.07 -7.23 -0.97
CA ASP A 13 14.95 -7.11 -1.91
C ASP A 13 13.76 -6.39 -1.28
N TYR A 14 13.02 -5.66 -2.12
CA TYR A 14 11.80 -4.97 -1.72
C TYR A 14 10.60 -5.91 -1.80
N ALA A 15 9.83 -5.98 -0.70
CA ALA A 15 8.60 -6.75 -0.64
C ALA A 15 7.39 -5.84 -0.47
N LEU A 16 6.51 -5.75 -1.49
CA LEU A 16 5.24 -5.04 -1.35
C LEU A 16 4.28 -5.85 -0.49
N ILE A 17 4.00 -5.36 0.72
CA ILE A 17 3.03 -5.95 1.63
C ILE A 17 1.87 -4.95 1.76
N GLN A 18 0.63 -5.39 1.55
CA GLN A 18 -0.56 -4.55 1.67
C GLN A 18 -1.80 -5.42 1.90
N GLY A 19 -2.78 -4.92 2.64
CA GLY A 19 -4.03 -5.63 2.93
C GLY A 19 -4.41 -5.57 4.41
N ASN A 20 -4.99 -6.64 4.93
CA ASN A 20 -5.43 -6.73 6.32
C ASN A 20 -4.27 -6.45 7.29
N PHE A 21 -4.49 -5.54 8.25
CA PHE A 21 -3.52 -5.13 9.26
C PHE A 21 -2.84 -6.30 9.98
N GLY A 22 -3.61 -7.30 10.44
CA GLY A 22 -3.06 -8.43 11.21
C GLY A 22 -2.08 -9.29 10.39
N LEU A 23 -2.45 -9.58 9.13
CA LEU A 23 -1.60 -10.35 8.22
C LEU A 23 -0.39 -9.53 7.73
N ALA A 24 -0.60 -8.24 7.44
CA ALA A 24 0.47 -7.33 7.04
C ALA A 24 1.52 -7.23 8.14
N PHE A 25 1.11 -7.08 9.41
CA PHE A 25 2.03 -7.04 10.55
C PHE A 25 2.89 -8.30 10.64
N ILE A 26 2.28 -9.49 10.55
CA ILE A 26 3.01 -10.77 10.60
C ILE A 26 4.02 -10.87 9.45
N LEU A 27 3.64 -10.43 8.24
CA LEU A 27 4.50 -10.52 7.07
C LEU A 27 5.63 -9.49 7.07
N VAL A 28 5.38 -8.26 7.53
CA VAL A 28 6.41 -7.22 7.69
C VAL A 28 7.51 -7.71 8.63
N ASN A 29 7.13 -8.28 9.78
CA ASN A 29 8.08 -8.83 10.73
C ASN A 29 8.86 -10.01 10.16
N PHE A 30 8.18 -10.90 9.43
CA PHE A 30 8.84 -12.01 8.74
C PHE A 30 9.86 -11.50 7.70
N CYS A 31 9.48 -10.54 6.86
CA CYS A 31 10.35 -9.95 5.84
C CYS A 31 11.60 -9.34 6.47
N ARG A 32 11.44 -8.53 7.53
CA ARG A 32 12.58 -7.95 8.27
C ARG A 32 13.51 -9.03 8.83
N ALA A 33 12.95 -10.11 9.39
CA ALA A 33 13.74 -11.20 9.97
C ALA A 33 14.59 -11.97 8.94
N ILE A 34 14.18 -12.01 7.68
CA ILE A 34 14.94 -12.64 6.59
C ILE A 34 15.72 -11.62 5.73
N GLY A 35 15.84 -10.37 6.19
CA GLY A 35 16.64 -9.33 5.55
C GLY A 35 15.97 -8.62 4.36
N LEU A 36 14.67 -8.81 4.15
CA LEU A 36 13.90 -8.08 3.12
C LEU A 36 13.49 -6.69 3.59
N ILE A 37 13.20 -5.81 2.64
CA ILE A 37 12.74 -4.43 2.86
C ILE A 37 11.24 -4.35 2.55
N PRO A 38 10.36 -4.52 3.56
CA PRO A 38 8.93 -4.43 3.33
C PRO A 38 8.51 -2.98 3.04
N VAL A 39 7.67 -2.80 2.02
CA VAL A 39 7.07 -1.51 1.63
C VAL A 39 5.56 -1.64 1.43
N TYR A 40 4.83 -0.53 1.55
CA TYR A 40 3.40 -0.44 1.26
C TYR A 40 3.11 0.70 0.28
N SER A 41 2.03 0.57 -0.50
CA SER A 41 1.55 1.62 -1.39
C SER A 41 0.86 2.72 -0.60
N THR A 42 1.24 3.96 -0.85
CA THR A 42 0.53 5.14 -0.35
C THR A 42 -0.41 5.68 -1.42
N THR A 43 -1.59 6.14 -1.00
CA THR A 43 -2.61 6.69 -1.89
C THR A 43 -2.99 8.08 -1.43
N GLU A 44 -2.87 9.06 -2.31
CA GLU A 44 -3.47 10.38 -2.13
C GLU A 44 -4.96 10.27 -2.46
N ARG A 45 -5.78 10.80 -1.56
CA ARG A 45 -7.23 10.86 -1.71
C ARG A 45 -7.65 12.30 -1.74
N GLN A 46 -8.32 12.71 -2.81
CA GLN A 46 -8.85 14.05 -2.98
C GLN A 46 -10.36 13.96 -3.19
N SER A 47 -11.12 14.77 -2.45
CA SER A 47 -12.56 14.93 -2.65
C SER A 47 -12.82 16.34 -3.15
N VAL A 48 -13.42 16.46 -4.32
CA VAL A 48 -13.76 17.74 -4.94
C VAL A 48 -15.27 17.82 -5.05
N GLU A 49 -15.85 18.91 -4.56
CA GLU A 49 -17.26 19.20 -4.73
C GLU A 49 -17.43 20.33 -5.75
N VAL A 50 -18.24 20.07 -6.77
CA VAL A 50 -18.53 21.03 -7.84
C VAL A 50 -20.03 21.31 -7.84
N LYS A 51 -20.40 22.51 -7.39
CA LYS A 51 -21.78 23.01 -7.50
C LYS A 51 -22.12 23.24 -8.97
N GLN A 52 -23.28 22.77 -9.38
CA GLN A 52 -23.82 22.93 -10.72
C GLN A 52 -24.79 24.11 -10.78
N ALA A 53 -25.02 24.63 -11.98
CA ALA A 53 -25.94 25.75 -12.20
C ALA A 53 -27.41 25.41 -11.86
N ASP A 54 -27.79 24.14 -11.91
CA ASP A 54 -29.12 23.63 -11.55
C ASP A 54 -29.32 23.40 -10.04
N GLY A 55 -28.30 23.76 -9.23
CA GLY A 55 -28.31 23.57 -7.78
C GLY A 55 -27.85 22.18 -7.31
N SER A 56 -27.57 21.24 -8.22
CA SER A 56 -26.98 19.94 -7.86
C SER A 56 -25.50 20.06 -7.48
N VAL A 57 -24.96 19.03 -6.81
CA VAL A 57 -23.53 18.96 -6.42
C VAL A 57 -22.93 17.66 -6.93
N ILE A 58 -21.82 17.78 -7.67
CA ILE A 58 -21.02 16.63 -8.09
C ILE A 58 -19.89 16.44 -7.08
N THR A 59 -19.83 15.26 -6.46
CA THR A 59 -18.69 14.84 -5.65
C THR A 59 -17.75 13.98 -6.48
N GLN A 60 -16.54 14.45 -6.74
CA GLN A 60 -15.48 13.69 -7.39
C GLN A 60 -14.50 13.15 -6.33
N ARG A 61 -14.37 11.82 -6.25
CA ARG A 61 -13.39 11.15 -5.38
C ARG A 61 -12.24 10.64 -6.23
N ILE A 62 -11.06 11.22 -6.04
CA ILE A 62 -9.86 10.93 -6.82
C ILE A 62 -8.89 10.17 -5.92
N PHE A 63 -8.47 8.98 -6.36
CA PHE A 63 -7.49 8.14 -5.68
C PHE A 63 -6.26 8.01 -6.58
N LYS A 64 -5.11 8.52 -6.11
CA LYS A 64 -3.85 8.49 -6.86
C LYS A 64 -2.82 7.69 -6.08
N HIS A 65 -2.20 6.70 -6.72
CA HIS A 65 -0.98 6.11 -6.18
C HIS A 65 0.08 7.22 -6.06
N LYS A 66 0.76 7.30 -4.92
CA LYS A 66 1.83 8.29 -4.69
C LYS A 66 3.19 7.64 -4.78
N LEU A 67 3.47 6.70 -3.88
CA LEU A 67 4.75 6.00 -3.81
C LEU A 67 4.65 4.75 -2.93
N PHE A 68 5.70 3.94 -2.97
CA PHE A 68 5.94 2.89 -1.98
C PHE A 68 6.76 3.43 -0.80
N ARG A 69 6.27 3.25 0.42
CA ARG A 69 6.96 3.65 1.66
C ARG A 69 7.39 2.42 2.45
N LYS A 70 8.58 2.45 3.03
CA LYS A 70 9.03 1.40 3.97
C LYS A 70 8.10 1.35 5.18
N TYR A 71 7.76 0.13 5.61
CA TYR A 71 7.11 -0.09 6.90
C TYR A 71 8.02 0.29 8.06
#